data_AF-A0A849KZ46-F1
#
_entry.id   AF-A0A849KZ46-F1
#
_cell.length_a   1.000
_cell.length_b   1.000
_cell.length_c   1.000
_cell.angle_alpha   90.00
_cell.angle_beta   90.00
_cell.angle_gamma   90.00
#
_symmetry.space_group_name_H-M   'P 1'
#
loop_
_entity.id
_entity.type
_entity.pdbx_description
1 polymer ?
#
loop_
_entity_poly.entity_id
_entity_poly.type
_entity_poly.pdbx_seq_one_letter_code
_entity_poly.pdbx_strand_id
1 'polypeptide(L)'
;MNRTELQPFIGWHIGKGRTISANLDADYHWTANQWTVPVSGSFSKIVKLGDQTMNLSLGAKHWLEGPDEGPKRSNSAVVTQEQ
;
A
#
# COMPACT_ATOMS: atom_id res chain seq x y z
N MET A 1 13.87 -0.32 24.95
CA MET A 1 13.44 -0.64 23.57
C MET A 1 12.11 0.05 23.35
N ASN A 2 12.10 1.26 22.79
CA ASN A 2 10.87 1.99 22.48
C ASN A 2 10.97 2.47 21.03
N ARG A 3 10.04 2.00 20.20
CA ARG A 3 9.83 2.46 18.82
C ARG A 3 8.43 3.04 18.76
N THR A 4 8.28 4.20 18.13
CA THR A 4 6.97 4.79 17.86
C THR A 4 6.65 4.50 16.40
N GLU A 5 5.64 3.67 16.18
CA GLU A 5 5.13 3.34 14.85
C GLU A 5 3.92 4.23 14.58
N LEU A 6 4.00 5.07 13.55
CA LEU A 6 2.88 5.86 13.06
C LEU A 6 2.51 5.33 11.68
N GLN A 7 1.29 4.80 11.56
CA GLN A 7 0.76 4.22 10.32
C GLN A 7 -0.47 5.01 9.83
N PRO A 8 -0.32 6.25 9.34
CA PRO A 8 -1.44 6.93 8.70
C PRO A 8 -1.89 6.16 7.44
N PHE A 9 -3.18 5.84 7.39
CA PHE A 9 -3.85 5.28 6.23
C PHE A 9 -4.87 6.28 5.68
N ILE A 10 -4.97 6.38 4.36
CA ILE A 10 -5.97 7.17 3.65
C ILE A 10 -6.59 6.28 2.58
N GLY A 11 -7.91 6.16 2.61
CA GLY A 11 -8.71 5.48 1.58
C GLY A 11 -9.69 6.45 0.94
N TRP A 12 -9.61 6.61 -0.38
CA TRP A 12 -10.54 7.41 -1.17
C TRP A 12 -11.36 6.52 -2.09
N HIS A 13 -12.68 6.49 -1.87
CA HIS A 13 -13.63 5.90 -2.80
C HIS A 13 -14.04 6.91 -3.87
N ILE A 14 -13.55 6.71 -5.10
CA ILE A 14 -13.80 7.62 -6.25
C ILE A 14 -15.06 7.25 -7.04
N GLY A 15 -15.90 6.36 -6.49
CA GLY A 15 -17.14 5.90 -7.12
C GLY A 15 -16.91 4.90 -8.24
N LYS A 16 -17.99 4.31 -8.76
CA LYS A 16 -17.96 3.24 -9.77
C LYS A 16 -17.15 2.01 -9.34
N GLY A 17 -17.19 1.67 -8.04
CA GLY A 17 -16.47 0.52 -7.48
C GLY A 17 -14.95 0.68 -7.46
N ARG A 18 -14.44 1.91 -7.58
CA ARG A 18 -13.00 2.21 -7.57
C ARG A 18 -12.59 2.77 -6.21
N THR A 19 -11.53 2.22 -5.64
CA THR A 19 -10.96 2.64 -4.37
C THR A 19 -9.48 2.85 -4.55
N ILE A 20 -8.97 3.99 -4.10
CA ILE A 20 -7.54 4.27 -3.99
C ILE A 20 -7.22 4.28 -2.51
N SER A 21 -6.20 3.54 -2.10
CA SER A 21 -5.69 3.56 -0.74
C SER A 21 -4.21 3.88 -0.74
N ALA A 22 -3.76 4.61 0.26
CA ALA A 22 -2.37 4.86 0.53
C ALA A 22 -2.12 4.69 2.02
N ASN A 23 -1.08 3.95 2.38
CA ASN A 23 -0.63 3.80 3.75
C ASN A 23 0.84 4.22 3.80
N LEU A 24 1.16 5.05 4.79
CA LEU A 24 2.50 5.49 5.06
C LEU A 24 2.90 4.87 6.40
N ASP A 25 3.87 3.97 6.38
CA ASP A 25 4.50 3.49 7.60
C ASP A 25 5.67 4.44 7.90
N ALA A 26 5.64 5.12 9.04
CA ALA A 26 6.75 5.95 9.51
C ALA A 26 7.44 5.26 10.68
N ASP A 27 8.60 4.68 10.41
CA ASP A 27 9.48 4.07 11.41
C ASP A 27 10.59 5.07 11.78
N TYR A 28 10.46 5.73 12.94
CA TYR A 28 11.52 6.59 13.46
C TYR A 28 12.51 5.77 14.31
N HIS A 29 13.68 5.49 13.73
CA HIS A 29 14.76 4.74 14.38
C HIS A 29 15.79 5.70 15.02
N TRP A 30 15.55 6.08 16.28
CA TRP A 30 16.35 7.05 17.05
C TRP A 30 17.85 6.72 17.20
N THR A 31 18.29 5.49 16.90
CA THR A 31 19.67 5.01 17.13
C THR A 31 20.56 5.06 15.89
N ALA A 32 19.99 5.15 14.68
CA ALA A 32 20.75 5.08 13.43
C ALA A 32 20.77 6.40 12.63
N ASN A 33 20.05 7.43 13.07
CA ASN A 33 19.90 8.71 12.35
C ASN A 33 19.44 8.52 10.88
N GLN A 34 18.68 7.45 10.63
CA GLN A 34 18.15 7.07 9.32
C GLN A 34 16.62 7.06 9.40
N TRP A 35 15.98 7.74 8.46
CA TRP A 35 14.55 7.69 8.27
C TRP A 35 14.23 6.45 7.42
N THR A 36 13.26 5.63 7.82
CA THR A 36 12.72 4.58 6.94
C THR A 36 11.22 4.79 6.86
N VAL A 37 10.77 5.20 5.67
CA VAL A 37 9.37 5.56 5.44
C VAL A 37 8.84 4.77 4.24
N PRO A 38 8.44 3.50 4.45
CA PRO A 38 7.75 2.75 3.42
C PRO A 38 6.38 3.38 3.14
N VAL A 39 6.18 3.78 1.90
CA VAL A 39 4.87 4.17 1.37
C VAL A 39 4.31 2.99 0.61
N SER A 40 3.09 2.59 0.95
CA SER A 40 2.31 1.67 0.14
C SER A 40 1.12 2.39 -0.46
N GLY A 41 0.87 2.16 -1.74
CA GLY A 41 -0.34 2.60 -2.42
C GLY A 41 -1.04 1.38 -3.00
N SER A 42 -2.36 1.37 -2.98
CA SER A 42 -3.14 0.38 -3.69
C SER A 42 -4.32 1.02 -4.40
N PHE A 43 -4.71 0.41 -5.52
CA PHE A 43 -5.85 0.77 -6.32
C PHE A 43 -6.68 -0.50 -6.53
N SER A 44 -7.95 -0.43 -6.16
CA SER A 44 -8.90 -1.50 -6.36
C SER A 44 -10.04 -1.04 -7.25
N LYS A 45 -10.51 -1.93 -8.11
CA LYS A 45 -11.64 -1.71 -8.99
C LYS A 45 -12.49 -2.96 -9.06
N ILE A 46 -13.74 -2.81 -8.66
CA ILE A 46 -14.79 -3.80 -8.87
C ILE A 46 -15.27 -3.68 -10.31
N VAL A 47 -15.23 -4.80 -11.04
CA VAL A 47 -15.79 -4.96 -12.38
C VAL A 47 -16.85 -6.05 -12.36
N LYS A 48 -17.95 -5.83 -13.07
CA LYS A 48 -18.98 -6.84 -13.28
C LYS A 48 -18.82 -7.42 -14.67
N LEU A 49 -18.60 -8.73 -14.77
CA LEU A 49 -18.56 -9.47 -16.04
C LEU A 49 -19.73 -10.46 -16.02
N GLY A 50 -20.81 -10.15 -16.73
CA GLY A 50 -22.05 -10.92 -16.65
C GLY A 50 -22.64 -10.89 -15.24
N ASP A 51 -22.91 -12.07 -14.68
CA ASP A 51 -23.42 -12.25 -13.31
C ASP A 51 -22.31 -12.28 -12.24
N GLN A 52 -21.03 -12.28 -12.65
CA GLN A 52 -19.90 -12.39 -11.73
C GLN A 52 -19.30 -11.02 -11.40
N THR A 53 -19.11 -10.76 -10.11
CA THR A 53 -18.43 -9.57 -9.61
C THR A 53 -16.97 -9.91 -9.32
N MET A 54 -16.03 -9.20 -9.96
CA MET A 54 -14.60 -9.39 -9.76
C MET A 54 -14.00 -8.15 -9.15
N ASN A 55 -13.15 -8.30 -8.13
CA ASN A 55 -12.38 -7.20 -7.57
C ASN A 55 -10.93 -7.28 -8.07
N LEU A 56 -10.56 -6.32 -8.91
CA LEU A 56 -9.21 -6.18 -9.42
C LEU A 56 -8.43 -5.23 -8.52
N SER A 57 -7.39 -5.69 -7.84
CA SER A 57 -6.57 -4.85 -6.97
C SER A 57 -5.11 -4.82 -7.42
N LEU A 58 -4.51 -3.64 -7.38
CA LEU A 58 -3.11 -3.40 -7.71
C LEU A 58 -2.48 -2.63 -6.57
N GLY A 59 -1.45 -3.19 -5.95
CA GLY A 59 -0.64 -2.58 -4.91
C GLY A 59 0.76 -2.27 -5.41
N ALA A 60 1.33 -1.17 -4.93
CA ALA A 60 2.74 -0.87 -5.05
C ALA A 60 3.26 -0.45 -3.68
N LYS A 61 4.44 -0.92 -3.32
CA LYS A 61 5.16 -0.52 -2.12
C LYS A 61 6.50 0.08 -2.53
N HIS A 62 6.74 1.30 -2.08
CA HIS A 62 7.92 2.08 -2.35
C HIS A 62 8.58 2.51 -1.04
N TRP A 63 9.89 2.40 -0.96
CA TRP A 63 10.66 2.91 0.17
C TRP A 63 11.22 4.27 -0.22
N LEU A 64 10.70 5.36 0.37
CA LEU A 64 11.19 6.72 0.07
C LEU A 64 12.60 6.94 0.62
N GLU A 65 12.89 6.35 1.78
CA GLU A 65 14.17 6.39 2.46
C GLU A 65 14.39 4.99 3.07
N GLY A 66 15.58 4.39 2.87
CA GLY A 66 15.89 3.03 3.29
C GLY A 66 17.37 2.69 3.07
N PRO A 67 17.92 1.71 3.80
CA PRO A 67 19.35 1.37 3.74
C PRO A 67 19.77 1.04 2.31
N ASP A 68 20.98 1.44 1.93
CA ASP A 68 21.54 1.33 0.57
C ASP A 68 21.50 -0.09 -0.06
N GLU A 69 21.21 -1.12 0.75
CA GLU A 69 21.33 -2.54 0.37
C GLU A 69 20.00 -3.33 0.30
N GLY A 70 18.83 -2.67 0.46
CA GLY A 70 17.52 -3.33 0.40
C GLY A 70 16.79 -3.20 -0.95
N PRO A 71 15.88 -4.15 -1.31
CA PRO A 71 15.08 -4.06 -2.54
C PRO A 71 14.22 -2.79 -2.52
N LYS A 72 14.62 -1.81 -3.34
CA LYS A 72 14.10 -0.44 -3.34
C LYS A 72 12.62 -0.31 -3.75
N ARG A 73 12.01 -1.33 -4.37
CA ARG A 73 10.62 -1.32 -4.88
C ARG A 73 10.00 -2.72 -4.91
N SER A 74 8.72 -2.84 -4.54
CA SER A 74 7.93 -4.06 -4.68
C SER A 74 6.54 -3.73 -5.24
N ASN A 75 6.10 -4.49 -6.24
CA ASN A 75 4.82 -4.29 -6.92
C ASN A 75 4.02 -5.60 -6.81
N SER A 76 2.75 -5.51 -6.43
CA SER A 76 1.87 -6.66 -6.26
C SER A 76 0.54 -6.43 -6.97
N ALA A 77 0.11 -7.40 -7.78
CA ALA A 77 -1.22 -7.39 -8.40
C ALA A 77 -1.99 -8.59 -7.86
N VAL A 78 -3.21 -8.37 -7.38
CA VAL A 78 -4.07 -9.40 -6.82
C VAL A 78 -5.45 -9.29 -7.44
N VAL A 79 -5.92 -10.40 -8.01
CA VAL A 79 -7.29 -10.53 -8.52
C VAL A 79 -8.05 -11.40 -7.55
N THR A 80 -9.07 -10.83 -6.92
CA THR A 80 -9.96 -11.57 -6.02
C THR A 80 -11.31 -11.71 -6.68
N GLN A 81 -11.71 -12.95 -6.94
CA GLN A 81 -13.07 -13.28 -7.36
C GLN A 81 -13.93 -13.38 -6.10
N GLU A 82 -15.00 -12.60 -6.04
CA GLU A 82 -16.00 -12.76 -5.00
C GLU A 82 -17.04 -13.75 -5.54
N GLN A 83 -17.13 -14.93 -4.92
CA GLN A 83 -18.04 -16.03 -5.28
C GLN A 83 -19.42 -15.81 -4.68
#